data_AF-A0A952C1M2-F1
#
_entry.id   AF-A0A952C1M2-F1
#
_cell.length_a   1.000
_cell.length_b   1.000
_cell.length_c   1.000
_cell.angle_alpha   90.00
_cell.angle_beta   90.00
_cell.angle_gamma   90.00
#
_symmetry.space_group_name_H-M   'P 1'
#
loop_
_entity.id
_entity.type
_entity.pdbx_description
1 polymer ?
#
loop_
_entity_poly.entity_id
_entity_poly.type
_entity_poly.pdbx_seq_one_letter_code
_entity_poly.pdbx_strand_id
1 'polypeptide(L)'
;MEPSGRYPSYVTCVAKALSASTQPMTIDALVAQVGERRPIGKGARRAVYRAIQQLFQAVPVAPSRIGWLSHLLNGATFRHPLTNEEARRGFLLLDELEHAVFFPQFFQNHRPDTRQLSVELFGGPVIGAETTIERKTWSLRLGKAFSDWIELQGGQGRDDILITVRDAVEGSYIVRLQPREARDEDGIRDRNILISLAAEELVTSLRRADKVIPTWELAALLVGRGMFHDPVPPDDLHMVLHKYSMLRLKDGVGYTMDSRVTANYVGQSLDDYPGEGNDEYYDVGAMAEHEQGRHWNEVDNELGSDDGAEDSCPDYEAYLEHHEVARVSGAPLTHSDYHLLEAEMETLLGLEQEFGYLLPEQQHRLADLAERLFIDPDSLRGDLDLPDRPDLDEPPYWQN
;
A
#
# COMPACT_ATOMS: atom_id res chain seq x y z
N MET A 1 -17.50 -32.64 42.18
CA MET A 1 -17.89 -31.57 41.24
C MET A 1 -16.62 -30.83 40.88
N GLU A 2 -16.05 -31.12 39.71
CA GLU A 2 -14.94 -30.33 39.21
C GLU A 2 -15.44 -28.97 38.71
N PRO A 3 -14.62 -27.91 38.78
CA PRO A 3 -15.06 -26.58 38.37
C PRO A 3 -15.48 -26.59 36.90
N SER A 4 -16.56 -25.89 36.58
CA SER A 4 -17.08 -25.74 35.22
C SER A 4 -16.13 -24.89 34.37
N GLY A 5 -15.03 -25.50 33.93
CA GLY A 5 -14.06 -24.91 33.02
C GLY A 5 -14.75 -24.53 31.72
N ARG A 6 -14.90 -23.22 31.49
CA ARG A 6 -15.52 -22.68 30.28
C ARG A 6 -14.63 -23.05 29.09
N TYR A 7 -15.08 -24.01 28.29
CA TYR A 7 -14.31 -24.52 27.14
C TYR A 7 -13.81 -23.37 26.24
N PRO A 8 -12.57 -23.46 25.70
CA PRO A 8 -12.02 -22.45 24.81
C PRO A 8 -12.92 -22.19 23.60
N SER A 9 -12.89 -20.95 23.10
CA SER A 9 -13.67 -20.55 21.93
C SER A 9 -13.22 -21.34 20.68
N TYR A 10 -14.10 -21.46 19.68
CA TYR A 10 -13.71 -22.08 18.40
C TYR A 10 -12.55 -21.33 17.74
N VAL A 11 -12.54 -19.98 17.82
CA VAL A 11 -11.45 -19.12 17.33
C VAL A 11 -10.12 -19.48 18.00
N THR A 12 -10.08 -19.52 19.34
CA THR A 12 -8.89 -19.88 20.11
C THR A 12 -8.40 -21.30 19.78
N CYS A 13 -9.32 -22.25 19.57
CA CYS A 13 -8.95 -23.62 19.22
C CYS A 13 -8.37 -23.74 17.81
N VAL A 14 -8.99 -23.07 16.83
CA VAL A 14 -8.56 -23.05 15.43
C VAL A 14 -7.23 -22.31 15.27
N ALA A 15 -7.08 -21.13 15.89
CA ALA A 15 -5.82 -20.39 15.88
C ALA A 15 -4.66 -21.23 16.43
N LYS A 16 -4.82 -21.85 17.61
CA LYS A 16 -3.80 -22.73 18.21
C LYS A 16 -3.62 -24.06 17.47
N ALA A 17 -4.54 -24.47 16.58
CA ALA A 17 -4.34 -25.63 15.72
C ALA A 17 -3.51 -25.26 14.48
N LEU A 18 -3.88 -24.17 13.80
CA LEU A 18 -3.19 -23.66 12.63
C LEU A 18 -1.78 -23.14 12.96
N SER A 19 -1.62 -22.33 14.01
CA SER A 19 -0.30 -21.78 14.37
C SER A 19 0.71 -22.83 14.83
N ALA A 20 0.24 -24.00 15.29
CA ALA A 20 1.07 -25.14 15.63
C ALA A 20 1.38 -26.07 14.44
N SER A 21 0.77 -25.82 13.27
CA SER A 21 0.92 -26.66 12.07
C SER A 21 1.71 -25.92 10.99
N THR A 22 2.92 -26.40 10.73
CA THR A 22 3.77 -25.89 9.63
C THR A 22 3.22 -26.20 8.23
N GLN A 23 2.19 -27.06 8.13
CA GLN A 23 1.52 -27.39 6.87
C GLN A 23 0.03 -27.01 6.90
N PRO A 24 -0.57 -26.66 5.74
CA PRO A 24 -2.00 -26.35 5.64
C PRO A 24 -2.92 -27.51 6.03
N MET A 25 -3.84 -27.25 6.96
CA MET A 25 -4.77 -28.22 7.52
C MET A 25 -6.09 -28.26 6.72
N THR A 26 -6.73 -29.42 6.67
CA THR A 26 -8.11 -29.54 6.16
C THR A 26 -9.13 -29.12 7.22
N ILE A 27 -10.32 -28.71 6.80
CA ILE A 27 -11.43 -28.40 7.72
C ILE A 27 -11.77 -29.60 8.63
N ASP A 28 -11.67 -30.83 8.13
CA ASP A 28 -11.91 -32.04 8.92
C ASP A 28 -10.82 -32.27 9.98
N ALA A 29 -9.55 -32.02 9.65
CA ALA A 29 -8.45 -32.07 10.62
C ALA A 29 -8.58 -30.98 11.70
N LEU A 30 -9.02 -29.78 11.32
CA LEU A 30 -9.32 -28.70 12.27
C LEU A 30 -10.49 -29.06 13.19
N VAL A 31 -11.57 -29.64 12.67
CA VAL A 31 -12.69 -30.12 13.49
C VAL A 31 -12.20 -31.21 14.46
N ALA A 32 -11.37 -32.15 14.02
CA ALA A 32 -10.80 -33.18 14.90
C ALA A 32 -9.96 -32.59 16.04
N GLN A 33 -8.97 -31.71 15.76
CA GLN A 33 -8.16 -31.07 16.80
C GLN A 33 -8.97 -30.18 17.77
N VAL A 34 -10.03 -29.53 17.29
CA VAL A 34 -10.95 -28.79 18.17
C VAL A 34 -11.66 -29.76 19.13
N GLY A 35 -11.97 -30.98 18.69
CA GLY A 35 -12.64 -32.01 19.49
C GLY A 35 -11.82 -32.53 20.67
N GLU A 36 -10.50 -32.56 20.54
CA GLU A 36 -9.58 -32.91 21.63
C GLU A 36 -9.63 -31.89 22.79
N ARG A 37 -10.08 -30.66 22.52
CA ARG A 37 -10.06 -29.53 23.46
C ARG A 37 -11.44 -29.09 23.94
N ARG A 38 -12.51 -29.54 23.28
CA ARG A 38 -13.90 -29.21 23.65
C ARG A 38 -14.92 -30.17 23.02
N PRO A 39 -16.07 -30.42 23.66
CA PRO A 39 -17.17 -31.18 23.06
C PRO A 39 -17.64 -30.61 21.72
N ILE A 40 -17.78 -31.52 20.74
CA ILE A 40 -18.28 -31.26 19.39
C ILE A 40 -19.77 -31.57 19.32
N GLY A 41 -20.55 -30.63 18.80
CA GLY A 41 -21.96 -30.83 18.41
C GLY A 41 -22.14 -30.76 16.90
N LYS A 42 -23.36 -31.05 16.42
CA LYS A 42 -23.73 -31.06 14.99
C LYS A 42 -23.39 -29.76 14.22
N GLY A 43 -23.20 -28.63 14.91
CA GLY A 43 -22.82 -27.34 14.32
C GLY A 43 -21.32 -27.04 14.25
N ALA A 44 -20.43 -27.93 14.73
CA ALA A 44 -19.00 -27.62 14.89
C ALA A 44 -18.29 -27.23 13.60
N ARG A 45 -18.56 -27.89 12.46
CA ARG A 45 -17.96 -27.52 11.17
C ARG A 45 -18.28 -26.08 10.77
N ARG A 46 -19.53 -25.63 10.96
CA ARG A 46 -19.96 -24.23 10.71
C ARG A 46 -19.30 -23.26 11.69
N ALA A 47 -19.06 -23.67 12.93
CA ALA A 47 -18.34 -22.86 13.90
C ALA A 47 -16.83 -22.74 13.58
N VAL A 48 -16.20 -23.80 13.06
CA VAL A 48 -14.83 -23.76 12.53
C VAL A 48 -14.72 -22.84 11.31
N TYR A 49 -15.63 -22.93 10.34
CA TYR A 49 -15.65 -21.98 9.20
C TYR A 49 -15.78 -20.52 9.65
N ARG A 50 -16.69 -20.24 10.60
CA ARG A 50 -16.82 -18.88 11.17
C ARG A 50 -15.56 -18.42 11.92
N ALA A 51 -14.87 -19.34 12.59
CA ALA A 51 -13.62 -19.03 13.29
C ALA A 51 -12.47 -18.71 12.32
N ILE A 52 -12.36 -19.43 11.20
CA ILE A 52 -11.41 -19.14 10.12
C ILE A 52 -11.68 -17.74 9.56
N GLN A 53 -12.94 -17.40 9.28
CA GLN A 53 -13.34 -16.07 8.79
C GLN A 53 -13.10 -14.90 9.77
N GLN A 54 -12.70 -15.17 11.01
CA GLN A 54 -12.36 -14.16 12.02
C GLN A 54 -10.84 -14.06 12.27
N LEU A 55 -10.05 -14.90 11.61
CA LEU A 55 -8.61 -14.99 11.80
C LEU A 55 -7.90 -14.52 10.52
N PHE A 56 -7.30 -13.34 10.52
CA PHE A 56 -6.51 -12.83 9.38
C PHE A 56 -5.43 -13.83 8.96
N GLN A 57 -4.75 -14.39 9.95
CA GLN A 57 -3.72 -15.42 9.78
C GLN A 57 -4.25 -16.74 9.19
N ALA A 58 -5.56 -17.01 9.17
CA ALA A 58 -6.13 -18.27 8.69
C ALA A 58 -6.41 -18.23 7.17
N VAL A 59 -5.33 -18.28 6.38
CA VAL A 59 -5.36 -18.07 4.93
C VAL A 59 -5.77 -19.34 4.16
N PRO A 60 -6.75 -19.28 3.23
CA PRO A 60 -7.06 -20.41 2.35
C PRO A 60 -5.97 -20.59 1.28
N VAL A 61 -5.48 -21.83 1.14
CA VAL A 61 -4.44 -22.18 0.13
C VAL A 61 -4.98 -23.03 -1.01
N ALA A 62 -6.07 -23.76 -0.76
CA ALA A 62 -6.76 -24.63 -1.72
C ALA A 62 -8.18 -24.91 -1.19
N PRO A 63 -9.10 -25.49 -1.99
CA PRO A 63 -10.44 -25.83 -1.53
C PRO A 63 -10.44 -26.65 -0.24
N SER A 64 -11.03 -26.10 0.83
CA SER A 64 -11.07 -26.67 2.19
C SER A 64 -9.70 -26.95 2.85
N ARG A 65 -8.62 -26.29 2.40
CA ARG A 65 -7.30 -26.27 3.07
C ARG A 65 -6.93 -24.86 3.51
N ILE A 66 -6.54 -24.73 4.77
CA ILE A 66 -6.23 -23.46 5.44
C ILE A 66 -4.81 -23.55 6.02
N GLY A 67 -3.96 -22.59 5.69
CA GLY A 67 -2.65 -22.41 6.33
C GLY A 67 -2.68 -21.32 7.41
N TRP A 68 -1.53 -21.11 8.05
CA TRP A 68 -1.29 -20.00 8.95
C TRP A 68 -0.32 -19.03 8.25
N LEU A 69 -0.66 -17.75 8.11
CA LEU A 69 0.09 -16.79 7.27
C LEU A 69 1.59 -16.79 7.58
N SER A 70 1.99 -16.74 8.86
CA SER A 70 3.41 -16.79 9.24
C SER A 70 4.13 -18.07 8.79
N HIS A 71 3.44 -19.22 8.67
CA HIS A 71 4.04 -20.45 8.14
C HIS A 71 4.05 -20.47 6.61
N LEU A 72 3.09 -19.82 5.96
CA LEU A 72 2.99 -19.71 4.50
C LEU A 72 4.03 -18.74 3.93
N LEU A 73 4.39 -17.70 4.68
CA LEU A 73 5.44 -16.75 4.31
C LEU A 73 6.83 -17.38 4.24
N ASN A 74 7.09 -18.49 4.94
CA ASN A 74 8.41 -19.11 4.97
C ASN A 74 8.88 -19.53 3.57
N GLY A 75 10.07 -19.10 3.18
CA GLY A 75 10.64 -19.30 1.85
C GLY A 75 10.10 -18.37 0.76
N ALA A 76 9.15 -17.48 1.06
CA ALA A 76 8.71 -16.46 0.12
C ALA A 76 9.78 -15.35 -0.04
N THR A 77 9.85 -14.76 -1.23
CA THR A 77 10.71 -13.63 -1.55
C THR A 77 9.87 -12.48 -2.12
N PHE A 78 10.15 -11.28 -1.64
CA PHE A 78 9.49 -10.03 -2.01
C PHE A 78 10.53 -9.03 -2.55
N ARG A 79 10.08 -8.02 -3.29
CA ARG A 79 10.92 -6.94 -3.82
C ARG A 79 10.45 -5.61 -3.25
N HIS A 80 11.40 -4.89 -2.67
CA HIS A 80 11.24 -3.54 -2.16
C HIS A 80 12.11 -2.59 -3.01
N PRO A 81 11.53 -1.70 -3.84
CA PRO A 81 12.30 -0.72 -4.60
C PRO A 81 12.91 0.34 -3.68
N LEU A 82 14.25 0.43 -3.61
CA LEU A 82 14.94 1.24 -2.61
C LEU A 82 15.00 2.72 -3.00
N THR A 83 14.53 3.63 -2.15
CA THR A 83 14.73 5.07 -2.35
C THR A 83 16.12 5.53 -1.92
N ASN A 84 16.55 6.70 -2.42
CA ASN A 84 17.76 7.37 -1.96
C ASN A 84 17.74 7.73 -0.46
N GLU A 85 16.57 7.81 0.15
CA GLU A 85 16.43 8.16 1.56
C GLU A 85 16.60 6.92 2.45
N GLU A 86 15.90 5.84 2.15
CA GLU A 86 15.98 4.55 2.83
C GLU A 86 17.42 4.01 2.85
N ALA A 87 18.08 4.05 1.68
CA ALA A 87 19.49 3.68 1.52
C ALA A 87 20.42 4.47 2.46
N ARG A 88 20.22 5.79 2.59
CA ARG A 88 21.08 6.67 3.39
C ARG A 88 20.74 6.65 4.87
N ARG A 89 19.46 6.66 5.24
CA ARG A 89 18.96 6.80 6.63
C ARG A 89 18.81 5.46 7.36
N GLY A 90 18.78 4.33 6.66
CA GLY A 90 18.79 3.01 7.28
C GLY A 90 17.41 2.54 7.74
N PHE A 91 16.39 2.73 6.92
CA PHE A 91 15.04 2.18 7.12
C PHE A 91 14.46 1.72 5.78
N LEU A 92 13.35 0.99 5.81
CA LEU A 92 12.48 0.71 4.66
C LEU A 92 11.06 1.18 5.03
N LEU A 93 10.39 1.95 4.18
CA LEU A 93 8.95 2.19 4.30
C LEU A 93 8.21 0.91 3.87
N LEU A 94 7.16 0.55 4.60
CA LEU A 94 6.43 -0.70 4.36
C LEU A 94 5.05 -0.39 3.76
N ASP A 95 4.77 -0.96 2.59
CA ASP A 95 3.41 -1.06 2.06
C ASP A 95 2.60 -2.10 2.87
N GLU A 96 1.32 -2.30 2.54
CA GLU A 96 0.50 -3.26 3.27
C GLU A 96 0.93 -4.73 3.07
N LEU A 97 1.61 -5.06 1.97
CA LEU A 97 2.16 -6.38 1.72
C LEU A 97 3.37 -6.63 2.63
N GLU A 98 4.38 -5.76 2.59
CA GLU A 98 5.60 -5.83 3.39
C GLU A 98 5.31 -5.73 4.88
N HIS A 99 4.35 -4.88 5.28
CA HIS A 99 3.88 -4.82 6.66
C HIS A 99 3.25 -6.17 7.09
N ALA A 100 2.49 -6.84 6.21
CA ALA A 100 1.99 -8.19 6.47
C ALA A 100 3.08 -9.27 6.42
N VAL A 101 4.20 -9.06 5.72
CA VAL A 101 5.36 -9.97 5.71
C VAL A 101 6.12 -9.90 7.03
N PHE A 102 6.48 -8.69 7.49
CA PHE A 102 7.28 -8.49 8.70
C PHE A 102 6.45 -8.65 10.00
N PHE A 103 5.20 -8.17 9.98
CA PHE A 103 4.30 -8.13 11.13
C PHE A 103 2.94 -8.82 10.83
N PRO A 104 2.94 -10.12 10.47
CA PRO A 104 1.74 -10.86 10.03
C PRO A 104 0.65 -11.00 11.12
N GLN A 105 0.89 -10.55 12.35
CA GLN A 105 -0.11 -10.50 13.42
C GLN A 105 -0.84 -9.15 13.50
N PHE A 106 -0.33 -8.08 12.88
CA PHE A 106 -0.87 -6.72 12.99
C PHE A 106 -2.35 -6.66 12.59
N PHE A 107 -2.68 -7.08 11.35
CA PHE A 107 -4.05 -7.05 10.80
C PHE A 107 -5.03 -8.03 11.48
N GLN A 108 -4.60 -8.81 12.48
CA GLN A 108 -5.52 -9.60 13.30
C GLN A 108 -6.30 -8.73 14.30
N ASN A 109 -5.66 -7.68 14.84
CA ASN A 109 -6.20 -6.85 15.91
C ASN A 109 -5.97 -5.34 15.70
N HIS A 110 -5.27 -4.93 14.63
CA HIS A 110 -4.76 -3.58 14.39
C HIS A 110 -4.04 -3.01 15.61
N ARG A 111 -3.04 -3.75 16.09
CA ARG A 111 -2.18 -3.34 17.21
C ARG A 111 -0.72 -3.44 16.79
N PRO A 112 0.12 -2.45 17.13
CA PRO A 112 1.56 -2.53 16.92
C PRO A 112 2.14 -3.82 17.52
N ASP A 113 2.98 -4.51 16.75
CA ASP A 113 3.70 -5.70 17.19
C ASP A 113 5.12 -5.28 17.62
N THR A 114 5.43 -5.45 18.90
CA THR A 114 6.70 -5.03 19.51
C THR A 114 7.82 -6.06 19.33
N ARG A 115 7.63 -7.06 18.45
CA ARG A 115 8.68 -8.01 18.09
C ARG A 115 9.92 -7.29 17.53
N GLN A 116 11.09 -7.71 17.98
CA GLN A 116 12.36 -7.41 17.31
C GLN A 116 12.56 -8.44 16.20
N LEU A 117 12.99 -7.98 15.01
CA LEU A 117 13.27 -8.82 13.86
C LEU A 117 14.78 -9.04 13.73
N SER A 118 15.17 -10.18 13.15
CA SER A 118 16.55 -10.51 12.82
C SER A 118 16.72 -10.54 11.30
N VAL A 119 17.48 -9.58 10.77
CA VAL A 119 17.71 -9.45 9.32
C VAL A 119 19.16 -9.78 9.02
N GLU A 120 19.39 -10.86 8.27
CA GLU A 120 20.70 -11.16 7.70
C GLU A 120 20.90 -10.36 6.42
N LEU A 121 21.89 -9.46 6.42
CA LEU A 121 22.32 -8.79 5.19
C LEU A 121 23.17 -9.77 4.38
N PHE A 122 22.81 -10.03 3.13
CA PHE A 122 23.49 -11.04 2.32
C PHE A 122 24.96 -10.68 2.11
N GLY A 123 25.86 -11.57 2.55
CA GLY A 123 27.31 -11.31 2.57
C GLY A 123 27.79 -10.31 3.63
N GLY A 124 26.89 -9.85 4.51
CA GLY A 124 27.13 -8.85 5.55
C GLY A 124 26.79 -9.36 6.97
N PRO A 125 26.57 -8.44 7.93
CA PRO A 125 26.20 -8.79 9.29
C PRO A 125 24.72 -9.20 9.42
N VAL A 126 24.39 -9.89 10.51
CA VAL A 126 23.01 -10.00 11.00
C VAL A 126 22.73 -8.80 11.90
N ILE A 127 21.64 -8.08 11.63
CA ILE A 127 21.21 -6.89 12.37
C ILE A 127 19.85 -7.11 13.03
N GLY A 128 19.61 -6.40 14.14
CA GLY A 128 18.28 -6.28 14.73
C GLY A 128 17.51 -5.17 14.04
N ALA A 129 16.21 -5.36 13.85
CA ALA A 129 15.33 -4.37 13.24
C ALA A 129 14.02 -4.22 14.03
N GLU A 130 13.49 -3.00 14.04
CA GLU A 130 12.34 -2.62 14.87
C GLU A 130 11.29 -1.88 14.03
N THR A 131 10.01 -2.03 14.37
CA THR A 131 8.94 -1.24 13.76
C THR A 131 8.97 0.20 14.25
N THR A 132 8.75 1.16 13.35
CA THR A 132 8.57 2.57 13.71
C THR A 132 7.72 3.27 12.67
N ILE A 133 7.24 4.48 12.96
CA ILE A 133 6.46 5.28 12.03
C ILE A 133 7.35 6.42 11.52
N GLU A 134 7.60 6.45 10.21
CA GLU A 134 8.28 7.53 9.50
C GLU A 134 7.28 8.10 8.49
N ARG A 135 7.10 9.43 8.43
CA ARG A 135 6.13 10.10 7.53
C ARG A 135 4.72 9.49 7.53
N LYS A 136 4.13 9.28 8.72
CA LYS A 136 2.80 8.66 8.91
C LYS A 136 2.66 7.23 8.36
N THR A 137 3.76 6.60 7.91
CA THR A 137 3.80 5.26 7.30
C THR A 137 4.57 4.29 8.18
N TRP A 138 4.17 3.02 8.22
CA TRP A 138 4.93 1.97 8.92
C TRP A 138 6.28 1.78 8.24
N SER A 139 7.33 1.59 9.03
CA SER A 139 8.70 1.44 8.54
C SER A 139 9.48 0.44 9.37
N LEU A 140 10.41 -0.26 8.71
CA LEU A 140 11.37 -1.15 9.36
C LEU A 140 12.69 -0.40 9.55
N ARG A 141 13.01 -0.02 10.79
CA ARG A 141 14.29 0.64 11.10
C ARG A 141 15.40 -0.40 11.22
N LEU A 142 16.38 -0.32 10.32
CA LEU A 142 17.53 -1.22 10.20
C LEU A 142 18.83 -0.57 10.73
N GLY A 143 18.86 0.77 10.76
CA GLY A 143 19.96 1.58 11.30
C GLY A 143 21.21 1.62 10.41
N LYS A 144 22.25 2.28 10.93
CA LYS A 144 23.49 2.60 10.17
C LYS A 144 24.16 1.37 9.55
N ALA A 145 24.11 0.21 10.20
CA ALA A 145 24.73 -1.01 9.70
C ALA A 145 24.14 -1.50 8.36
N PHE A 146 22.87 -1.15 8.06
CA PHE A 146 22.28 -1.38 6.75
C PHE A 146 22.79 -0.37 5.72
N SER A 147 22.77 0.94 6.02
CA SER A 147 23.29 1.97 5.12
C SER A 147 24.76 1.72 4.74
N ASP A 148 25.59 1.35 5.72
CA ASP A 148 27.01 1.01 5.52
C ASP A 148 27.18 -0.23 4.62
N TRP A 149 26.25 -1.19 4.69
CA TRP A 149 26.24 -2.36 3.80
C TRP A 149 25.79 -1.99 2.38
N ILE A 150 24.77 -1.14 2.22
CA ILE A 150 24.35 -0.63 0.91
C ILE A 150 25.52 0.09 0.22
N GLU A 151 26.18 1.03 0.92
CA GLU A 151 27.33 1.77 0.41
C GLU A 151 28.49 0.82 0.03
N LEU A 152 28.78 -0.18 0.88
CA LEU A 152 29.82 -1.18 0.61
C LEU A 152 29.51 -2.09 -0.59
N GLN A 153 28.24 -2.37 -0.88
CA GLN A 153 27.82 -3.08 -2.09
C GLN A 153 27.77 -2.17 -3.34
N GLY A 154 27.99 -0.87 -3.19
CA GLY A 154 27.85 0.12 -4.27
C GLY A 154 26.39 0.38 -4.67
N GLY A 155 25.44 0.09 -3.78
CA GLY A 155 24.01 0.30 -4.02
C GLY A 155 23.60 1.77 -3.96
N GLN A 156 22.56 2.10 -4.71
CA GLN A 156 22.01 3.45 -4.84
C GLN A 156 20.47 3.41 -4.82
N GLY A 157 19.82 4.56 -4.72
CA GLY A 157 18.37 4.62 -4.94
C GLY A 157 18.02 4.17 -6.37
N ARG A 158 16.87 3.49 -6.51
CA ARG A 158 16.40 2.76 -7.71
C ARG A 158 16.99 1.36 -7.93
N ASP A 159 17.86 0.88 -7.04
CA ASP A 159 18.13 -0.55 -6.91
C ASP A 159 17.01 -1.22 -6.10
N ASP A 160 16.92 -2.56 -6.16
CA ASP A 160 15.92 -3.32 -5.41
C ASP A 160 16.54 -4.01 -4.19
N ILE A 161 15.76 -4.09 -3.11
CA ILE A 161 16.01 -4.98 -1.98
C ILE A 161 15.12 -6.20 -2.10
N LEU A 162 15.73 -7.39 -2.21
CA LEU A 162 15.01 -8.65 -2.14
C LEU A 162 14.95 -9.15 -0.70
N ILE A 163 13.74 -9.34 -0.21
CA ILE A 163 13.42 -9.76 1.16
C ILE A 163 13.00 -11.23 1.10
N THR A 164 13.86 -12.15 1.52
CA THR A 164 13.52 -13.59 1.62
C THR A 164 13.22 -13.96 3.07
N VAL A 165 12.03 -14.50 3.33
CA VAL A 165 11.59 -14.93 4.65
C VAL A 165 12.23 -16.28 5.00
N ARG A 166 13.03 -16.34 6.07
CA ARG A 166 13.52 -17.62 6.61
C ARG A 166 12.51 -18.24 7.57
N ASP A 167 12.05 -17.45 8.52
CA ASP A 167 11.07 -17.85 9.53
C ASP A 167 10.28 -16.61 9.98
N ALA A 168 9.04 -16.44 9.51
CA ALA A 168 8.21 -15.30 9.92
C ALA A 168 7.64 -15.44 11.35
N VAL A 169 7.67 -16.64 11.95
CA VAL A 169 7.24 -16.86 13.35
C VAL A 169 8.30 -16.35 14.31
N GLU A 170 9.57 -16.71 14.10
CA GLU A 170 10.69 -16.18 14.88
C GLU A 170 11.08 -14.75 14.43
N GLY A 171 10.82 -14.38 13.18
CA GLY A 171 11.09 -13.05 12.63
C GLY A 171 12.48 -12.95 12.01
N SER A 172 12.91 -14.03 11.34
CA SER A 172 14.19 -14.13 10.65
C SER A 172 14.01 -13.94 9.14
N TYR A 173 14.75 -12.99 8.58
CA TYR A 173 14.72 -12.61 7.17
C TYR A 173 16.16 -12.53 6.60
N ILE A 174 16.31 -12.75 5.30
CA ILE A 174 17.50 -12.36 4.54
C ILE A 174 17.11 -11.14 3.70
N VAL A 175 18.01 -10.17 3.63
CA VAL A 175 17.94 -9.05 2.69
C VAL A 175 19.12 -9.10 1.73
N ARG A 176 18.85 -9.02 0.42
CA ARG A 176 19.86 -9.00 -0.64
C ARG A 176 19.63 -7.81 -1.57
N LEU A 177 20.68 -7.05 -1.85
CA LEU A 177 20.64 -6.02 -2.90
C LEU A 177 20.59 -6.67 -4.29
N GLN A 178 19.69 -6.18 -5.14
CA GLN A 178 19.67 -6.42 -6.58
C GLN A 178 19.87 -5.07 -7.27
N PRO A 179 21.07 -4.82 -7.83
CA PRO A 179 21.29 -3.66 -8.69
C PRO A 179 20.30 -3.65 -9.85
N ARG A 180 19.83 -2.46 -10.25
CA ARG A 180 18.84 -2.32 -11.33
C ARG A 180 19.28 -2.97 -12.64
N GLU A 181 20.57 -2.89 -12.96
CA GLU A 181 21.18 -3.49 -14.15
C GLU A 181 21.19 -5.03 -14.12
N ALA A 182 20.99 -5.64 -12.95
CA ALA A 182 20.92 -7.08 -12.72
C ALA A 182 19.48 -7.59 -12.54
N ARG A 183 18.48 -6.81 -12.97
CA ARG A 183 17.07 -7.24 -13.05
C ARG A 183 16.83 -8.09 -14.29
N ASP A 184 16.12 -9.22 -14.11
CA ASP A 184 15.61 -10.05 -15.19
C ASP A 184 14.24 -9.51 -15.61
N GLU A 185 14.22 -8.45 -16.42
CA GLU A 185 12.97 -7.72 -16.74
C GLU A 185 11.94 -8.61 -17.47
N ASP A 186 12.37 -9.59 -18.26
CA ASP A 186 11.46 -10.55 -18.90
C ASP A 186 10.84 -11.49 -17.85
N GLY A 187 11.65 -12.11 -16.99
CA GLY A 187 11.15 -12.96 -15.90
C GLY A 187 10.27 -12.20 -14.90
N ILE A 188 10.60 -10.94 -14.62
CA ILE A 188 9.81 -10.05 -13.75
C ILE A 188 8.47 -9.71 -14.40
N ARG A 189 8.44 -9.34 -15.69
CA ARG A 189 7.20 -9.07 -16.43
C ARG A 189 6.28 -10.30 -16.44
N ASP A 190 6.83 -11.47 -16.72
CA ASP A 190 6.06 -12.72 -16.73
C ASP A 190 5.52 -13.05 -15.33
N ARG A 191 6.30 -12.79 -14.27
CA ARG A 191 5.84 -12.91 -12.87
C ARG A 191 4.71 -11.94 -12.54
N ASN A 192 4.84 -10.68 -12.95
CA ASN A 192 3.84 -9.64 -12.71
C ASN A 192 2.49 -10.00 -13.35
N ILE A 193 2.49 -10.54 -14.57
CA ILE A 193 1.29 -11.04 -15.27
C ILE A 193 0.65 -12.23 -14.53
N LEU A 194 1.46 -13.17 -14.04
CA LEU A 194 0.92 -14.31 -13.26
C LEU A 194 0.23 -13.86 -11.97
N ILE A 195 0.78 -12.84 -11.28
CA ILE A 195 0.21 -12.31 -10.05
C ILE A 195 -1.05 -11.48 -10.33
N SER A 196 -1.08 -10.67 -11.38
CA SER A 196 -2.27 -9.89 -11.73
C SER A 196 -3.47 -10.79 -12.05
N LEU A 197 -3.26 -11.83 -12.87
CA LEU A 197 -4.30 -12.84 -13.17
C LEU A 197 -4.75 -13.60 -11.93
N ALA A 198 -3.83 -13.96 -11.02
CA ALA A 198 -4.17 -14.61 -9.76
C ALA A 198 -4.98 -13.68 -8.83
N ALA A 199 -4.70 -12.38 -8.83
CA ALA A 199 -5.43 -11.38 -8.06
C ALA A 199 -6.84 -11.15 -8.62
N GLU A 200 -7.00 -11.01 -9.94
CA GLU A 200 -8.30 -10.90 -10.60
C GLU A 200 -9.21 -12.11 -10.31
N GLU A 201 -8.65 -13.33 -10.39
CA GLU A 201 -9.39 -14.55 -10.08
C GLU A 201 -9.80 -14.59 -8.59
N LEU A 202 -8.94 -14.16 -7.67
CA LEU A 202 -9.27 -14.05 -6.24
C LEU A 202 -10.41 -13.05 -6.00
N VAL A 203 -10.31 -11.85 -6.57
CA VAL A 203 -11.33 -10.79 -6.43
C VAL A 203 -12.67 -11.23 -7.03
N THR A 204 -12.65 -11.83 -8.21
CA THR A 204 -13.86 -12.33 -8.90
C THR A 204 -14.49 -13.52 -8.17
N SER A 205 -13.69 -14.49 -7.74
CA SER A 205 -14.17 -15.72 -7.11
C SER A 205 -14.78 -15.51 -5.72
N LEU A 206 -14.40 -14.44 -5.01
CA LEU A 206 -14.97 -14.08 -3.71
C LEU A 206 -16.45 -13.69 -3.75
N ARG A 207 -17.04 -13.46 -4.94
CA ARG A 207 -18.47 -13.13 -5.17
C ARG A 207 -19.00 -11.97 -4.31
N ARG A 208 -18.11 -11.10 -3.83
CA ARG A 208 -18.47 -9.85 -3.15
C ARG A 208 -18.58 -8.75 -4.21
N ALA A 209 -19.60 -8.83 -5.08
CA ALA A 209 -19.68 -8.01 -6.30
C ALA A 209 -19.55 -6.49 -6.10
N ASP A 210 -19.92 -5.97 -4.92
CA ASP A 210 -19.80 -4.55 -4.56
C ASP A 210 -18.79 -4.28 -3.43
N LYS A 211 -17.99 -5.27 -2.99
CA LYS A 211 -17.09 -5.10 -1.83
C LYS A 211 -15.62 -5.13 -2.24
N VAL A 212 -15.02 -3.95 -2.15
CA VAL A 212 -13.57 -3.74 -2.11
C VAL A 212 -12.91 -4.78 -1.19
N ILE A 213 -11.87 -5.44 -1.68
CA ILE A 213 -11.04 -6.35 -0.90
C ILE A 213 -9.80 -5.55 -0.45
N PRO A 214 -9.58 -5.37 0.87
CA PRO A 214 -8.44 -4.61 1.37
C PRO A 214 -7.11 -5.14 0.84
N THR A 215 -6.14 -4.26 0.60
CA THR A 215 -4.80 -4.62 0.07
C THR A 215 -4.19 -5.78 0.85
N TRP A 216 -4.22 -5.71 2.18
CA TRP A 216 -3.71 -6.75 3.08
C TRP A 216 -4.49 -8.08 3.02
N GLU A 217 -5.82 -8.07 2.76
CA GLU A 217 -6.60 -9.31 2.56
C GLU A 217 -6.19 -9.96 1.23
N LEU A 218 -5.99 -9.17 0.17
CA LEU A 218 -5.53 -9.66 -1.13
C LEU A 218 -4.09 -10.19 -1.09
N ALA A 219 -3.18 -9.45 -0.46
CA ALA A 219 -1.79 -9.84 -0.23
C ALA A 219 -1.68 -11.20 0.47
N ALA A 220 -2.42 -11.39 1.58
CA ALA A 220 -2.44 -12.67 2.29
C ALA A 220 -2.99 -13.81 1.43
N LEU A 221 -3.99 -13.57 0.58
CA LEU A 221 -4.53 -14.58 -0.35
C LEU A 221 -3.53 -14.94 -1.47
N LEU A 222 -2.77 -13.99 -1.98
CA LEU A 222 -1.70 -14.23 -2.96
C LEU A 222 -0.55 -15.06 -2.34
N VAL A 223 -0.13 -14.74 -1.11
CA VAL A 223 0.79 -15.59 -0.31
C VAL A 223 0.20 -17.00 -0.12
N GLY A 224 -1.10 -17.11 0.18
CA GLY A 224 -1.81 -18.38 0.30
C GLY A 224 -1.78 -19.24 -0.97
N ARG A 225 -1.71 -18.62 -2.15
CA ARG A 225 -1.55 -19.29 -3.45
C ARG A 225 -0.09 -19.60 -3.81
N GLY A 226 0.88 -19.23 -2.97
CA GLY A 226 2.30 -19.41 -3.25
C GLY A 226 2.85 -18.42 -4.30
N MET A 227 2.21 -17.26 -4.46
CA MET A 227 2.58 -16.29 -5.50
C MET A 227 3.92 -15.58 -5.26
N PHE A 228 4.60 -15.85 -4.14
CA PHE A 228 5.89 -15.24 -3.78
C PHE A 228 7.00 -16.28 -3.53
N HIS A 229 6.79 -17.57 -3.84
CA HIS A 229 7.81 -18.63 -3.67
C HIS A 229 8.67 -18.87 -4.92
N ASP A 230 8.59 -17.96 -5.89
CA ASP A 230 9.40 -17.99 -7.11
C ASP A 230 10.78 -17.35 -6.87
N PRO A 231 11.88 -17.88 -7.45
CA PRO A 231 13.19 -17.21 -7.38
C PRO A 231 13.22 -15.81 -8.00
N VAL A 232 12.30 -15.49 -8.93
CA VAL A 232 12.11 -14.14 -9.46
C VAL A 232 10.89 -13.51 -8.76
N PRO A 233 11.08 -12.65 -7.74
CA PRO A 233 9.97 -11.94 -7.12
C PRO A 233 9.39 -10.91 -8.11
N PRO A 234 8.08 -10.61 -8.02
CA PRO A 234 7.46 -9.56 -8.81
C PRO A 234 8.03 -8.18 -8.47
N ASP A 235 7.57 -7.15 -9.17
CA ASP A 235 7.64 -5.77 -8.68
C ASP A 235 6.61 -5.50 -7.56
N ASP A 236 6.61 -4.27 -7.04
CA ASP A 236 5.61 -3.75 -6.08
C ASP A 236 4.17 -4.13 -6.48
N LEU A 237 3.38 -4.59 -5.49
CA LEU A 237 2.03 -5.09 -5.72
C LEU A 237 1.10 -4.00 -6.27
N HIS A 238 1.23 -2.76 -5.80
CA HIS A 238 0.35 -1.67 -6.26
C HIS A 238 0.60 -1.35 -7.73
N MET A 239 1.87 -1.22 -8.13
CA MET A 239 2.31 -1.06 -9.52
C MET A 239 1.89 -2.26 -10.39
N VAL A 240 2.09 -3.49 -9.92
CA VAL A 240 1.72 -4.70 -10.66
C VAL A 240 0.22 -4.74 -10.95
N LEU A 241 -0.62 -4.49 -9.95
CA LEU A 241 -2.07 -4.49 -10.12
C LEU A 241 -2.55 -3.29 -10.95
N HIS A 242 -1.93 -2.13 -10.82
CA HIS A 242 -2.25 -0.96 -11.67
C HIS A 242 -1.93 -1.21 -13.15
N LYS A 243 -0.74 -1.77 -13.44
CA LYS A 243 -0.21 -1.90 -14.82
C LYS A 243 -0.65 -3.17 -15.55
N TYR A 244 -0.79 -4.29 -14.86
CA TYR A 244 -1.04 -5.61 -15.48
C TYR A 244 -2.42 -6.19 -15.15
N SER A 245 -3.33 -5.43 -14.52
CA SER A 245 -4.67 -5.94 -14.14
C SER A 245 -5.84 -4.98 -14.44
N MET A 246 -7.03 -5.55 -14.47
CA MET A 246 -8.34 -4.89 -14.50
C MET A 246 -8.82 -4.42 -13.11
N LEU A 247 -8.01 -4.64 -12.06
CA LEU A 247 -8.33 -4.17 -10.71
C LEU A 247 -8.00 -2.68 -10.56
N ARG A 248 -8.83 -1.98 -9.79
CA ARG A 248 -8.59 -0.58 -9.42
C ARG A 248 -8.59 -0.44 -7.91
N LEU A 249 -7.61 0.29 -7.40
CA LEU A 249 -7.55 0.72 -6.02
C LEU A 249 -8.68 1.72 -5.79
N LYS A 250 -9.55 1.46 -4.81
CA LYS A 250 -10.67 2.32 -4.45
C LYS A 250 -10.42 2.92 -3.07
N ASP A 251 -10.54 4.26 -3.00
CA ASP A 251 -10.42 5.09 -1.80
C ASP A 251 -9.12 4.86 -1.00
N GLY A 252 -8.07 4.34 -1.66
CA GLY A 252 -6.81 3.91 -1.01
C GLY A 252 -6.93 2.67 -0.10
N VAL A 253 -8.10 2.04 0.02
CA VAL A 253 -8.36 0.96 0.99
C VAL A 253 -8.12 -0.43 0.41
N GLY A 254 -8.34 -0.63 -0.89
CA GLY A 254 -8.14 -1.92 -1.55
C GLY A 254 -8.77 -2.01 -2.94
N TYR A 255 -8.88 -3.23 -3.45
CA TYR A 255 -9.13 -3.50 -4.86
C TYR A 255 -10.54 -3.99 -5.19
N THR A 256 -11.03 -3.58 -6.35
CA THR A 256 -12.25 -4.09 -7.01
C THR A 256 -12.02 -4.23 -8.51
N MET A 257 -12.80 -5.08 -9.19
CA MET A 257 -12.83 -5.13 -10.67
C MET A 257 -13.37 -3.81 -11.23
N ASP A 258 -12.75 -3.27 -12.28
CA ASP A 258 -13.32 -2.18 -13.06
C ASP A 258 -14.44 -2.69 -13.98
N SER A 259 -15.69 -2.42 -13.58
CA SER A 259 -16.86 -2.83 -14.36
C SER A 259 -16.94 -2.18 -15.75
N ARG A 260 -16.24 -1.04 -15.97
CA ARG A 260 -16.27 -0.32 -17.26
C ARG A 260 -15.45 -1.02 -18.33
N VAL A 261 -14.38 -1.73 -17.97
CA VAL A 261 -13.53 -2.44 -18.94
C VAL A 261 -14.12 -3.80 -19.31
N THR A 262 -14.81 -4.48 -18.38
CA THR A 262 -15.52 -5.74 -18.66
C THR A 262 -16.60 -5.65 -19.73
N ALA A 263 -17.14 -4.45 -20.02
CA ALA A 263 -18.12 -4.27 -21.10
C ALA A 263 -17.50 -4.40 -22.51
N ASN A 264 -16.22 -4.04 -22.67
CA ASN A 264 -15.53 -4.07 -23.97
C ASN A 264 -14.83 -5.40 -24.25
N TYR A 265 -14.33 -6.08 -23.21
CA TYR A 265 -13.57 -7.34 -23.38
C TYR A 265 -14.40 -8.57 -23.78
N VAL A 266 -15.74 -8.53 -23.64
CA VAL A 266 -16.62 -9.63 -24.12
C VAL A 266 -16.77 -9.62 -25.66
N GLY A 267 -16.30 -8.56 -26.34
CA GLY A 267 -16.40 -8.40 -27.79
C GLY A 267 -15.14 -8.72 -28.61
N GLN A 268 -13.97 -8.92 -27.99
CA GLN A 268 -12.71 -9.13 -28.72
C GLN A 268 -12.08 -10.49 -28.38
N SER A 269 -11.90 -11.30 -29.43
CA SER A 269 -11.18 -12.57 -29.35
C SER A 269 -9.70 -12.30 -29.12
N LEU A 270 -9.06 -13.12 -28.29
CA LEU A 270 -7.60 -13.23 -28.20
C LEU A 270 -7.07 -13.81 -29.52
N ASP A 271 -6.75 -12.95 -30.47
CA ASP A 271 -5.89 -13.22 -31.65
C ASP A 271 -5.67 -11.91 -32.45
N ASP A 272 -4.97 -10.92 -31.88
CA ASP A 272 -4.05 -10.02 -32.62
C ASP A 272 -3.30 -9.08 -31.66
N TYR A 273 -1.97 -9.17 -31.66
CA TYR A 273 -1.06 -8.16 -31.11
C TYR A 273 0.02 -7.90 -32.18
N PRO A 274 -0.11 -6.86 -33.01
CA PRO A 274 0.97 -6.38 -33.87
C PRO A 274 1.83 -5.36 -33.12
N GLY A 275 3.12 -5.30 -33.50
CA GLY A 275 4.14 -4.48 -32.83
C GLY A 275 4.21 -3.02 -33.26
N GLU A 276 5.30 -2.39 -32.81
CA GLU A 276 5.71 -1.00 -33.00
C GLU A 276 5.56 -0.45 -34.43
N GLY A 277 5.19 0.84 -34.59
CA GLY A 277 5.42 1.57 -35.84
C GLY A 277 4.63 2.86 -36.09
N ASN A 278 5.25 4.00 -35.75
CA ASN A 278 5.09 5.34 -36.34
C ASN A 278 3.79 6.17 -36.21
N ASP A 279 4.05 7.49 -36.17
CA ASP A 279 3.13 8.60 -36.37
C ASP A 279 2.29 8.49 -37.67
N GLU A 280 1.04 8.95 -37.61
CA GLU A 280 0.61 10.07 -38.47
C GLU A 280 -0.71 10.73 -38.00
N TYR A 281 -0.82 12.04 -38.26
CA TYR A 281 -1.99 12.91 -38.09
C TYR A 281 -3.26 12.35 -38.76
N TYR A 282 -4.43 12.50 -38.13
CA TYR A 282 -5.65 12.93 -38.83
C TYR A 282 -6.65 13.65 -37.91
N ASP A 283 -7.29 14.68 -38.46
CA ASP A 283 -8.23 15.61 -37.83
C ASP A 283 -9.64 15.48 -38.47
N VAL A 284 -10.65 16.07 -37.82
CA VAL A 284 -12.02 16.36 -38.28
C VAL A 284 -13.05 15.20 -38.29
N GLY A 285 -13.68 15.01 -37.12
CA GLY A 285 -15.06 15.48 -36.88
C GLY A 285 -16.26 14.89 -37.65
N ALA A 286 -17.24 14.36 -36.89
CA ALA A 286 -18.66 14.34 -37.28
C ALA A 286 -19.56 14.35 -36.02
N MET A 287 -20.54 15.26 -35.98
CA MET A 287 -21.55 15.33 -34.91
C MET A 287 -22.73 14.39 -35.17
N ALA A 288 -23.36 13.89 -34.09
CA ALA A 288 -24.77 13.49 -34.12
C ALA A 288 -25.42 13.70 -32.75
N GLU A 289 -26.32 14.69 -32.71
CA GLU A 289 -27.19 15.11 -31.61
C GLU A 289 -27.98 13.96 -30.96
N HIS A 290 -28.21 14.03 -29.66
CA HIS A 290 -29.51 13.66 -29.06
C HIS A 290 -29.79 14.46 -27.78
N GLU A 291 -30.56 15.54 -27.92
CA GLU A 291 -31.16 16.26 -26.81
C GLU A 291 -32.44 15.57 -26.29
N GLN A 292 -32.54 15.44 -24.97
CA GLN A 292 -33.76 15.61 -24.14
C GLN A 292 -33.42 15.13 -22.71
N GLY A 293 -33.44 15.92 -21.65
CA GLY A 293 -34.01 17.26 -21.47
C GLY A 293 -35.02 17.25 -20.32
N ARG A 294 -34.56 17.53 -19.09
CA ARG A 294 -35.41 17.89 -17.95
C ARG A 294 -34.72 18.93 -17.07
N HIS A 295 -35.02 20.19 -17.36
CA HIS A 295 -34.72 21.35 -16.56
C HIS A 295 -35.76 21.46 -15.43
N TRP A 296 -35.34 21.63 -14.18
CA TRP A 296 -36.17 22.22 -13.12
C TRP A 296 -35.30 23.14 -12.26
N ASN A 297 -35.67 24.40 -12.34
CA ASN A 297 -34.99 25.60 -11.89
C ASN A 297 -34.58 25.64 -10.40
N GLU A 298 -33.56 26.47 -10.18
CA GLU A 298 -33.33 27.44 -9.10
C GLU A 298 -34.51 27.90 -8.22
N VAL A 299 -34.13 28.63 -7.14
CA VAL A 299 -34.89 29.48 -6.18
C VAL A 299 -35.16 28.79 -4.82
N ASP A 300 -34.68 29.28 -3.65
CA ASP A 300 -33.93 30.52 -3.38
C ASP A 300 -32.94 30.45 -2.19
N ASN A 301 -31.77 31.10 -2.35
CA ASN A 301 -31.19 32.13 -1.46
C ASN A 301 -31.39 32.06 0.07
N GLU A 302 -30.32 31.74 0.81
CA GLU A 302 -30.15 32.22 2.19
C GLU A 302 -28.67 32.61 2.47
N LEU A 303 -28.38 33.92 2.33
CA LEU A 303 -27.14 34.54 2.77
C LEU A 303 -27.06 34.54 4.31
N GLY A 304 -26.54 33.46 4.88
CA GLY A 304 -26.08 33.42 6.26
C GLY A 304 -24.64 33.92 6.37
N SER A 305 -24.43 35.11 6.93
CA SER A 305 -23.14 35.47 7.51
C SER A 305 -22.98 34.67 8.81
N ASP A 306 -22.12 33.65 8.80
CA ASP A 306 -21.69 32.98 10.03
C ASP A 306 -20.18 33.20 10.16
N ASP A 307 -19.80 34.14 11.03
CA ASP A 307 -18.41 34.42 11.41
C ASP A 307 -17.90 33.28 12.34
N GLY A 308 -17.96 32.05 11.83
CA GLY A 308 -17.72 30.81 12.55
C GLY A 308 -16.31 30.28 12.30
N ALA A 309 -15.35 30.80 13.07
CA ALA A 309 -14.01 30.26 13.29
C ALA A 309 -13.35 29.55 12.08
N GLU A 310 -12.52 30.28 11.32
CA GLU A 310 -11.60 29.68 10.36
C GLU A 310 -10.75 28.60 11.07
N ASP A 311 -10.93 27.33 10.67
CA ASP A 311 -10.04 26.23 11.04
C ASP A 311 -8.67 26.52 10.40
N SER A 312 -7.81 27.20 11.15
CA SER A 312 -6.45 27.53 10.75
C SER A 312 -5.68 26.25 10.46
N CYS A 313 -5.28 26.03 9.20
CA CYS A 313 -4.50 24.85 8.85
C CYS A 313 -3.10 24.91 9.49
N PRO A 314 -2.46 23.75 9.77
CA PRO A 314 -1.14 23.71 10.41
C PRO A 314 -0.05 24.49 9.65
N ASP A 315 -0.16 24.55 8.32
CA ASP A 315 0.83 25.21 7.46
C ASP A 315 0.70 26.74 7.52
N TYR A 316 -0.52 27.27 7.61
CA TYR A 316 -0.75 28.69 7.90
C TYR A 316 -0.38 29.06 9.35
N GLU A 317 -0.60 28.18 10.33
CA GLU A 317 -0.10 28.39 11.70
C GLU A 317 1.45 28.47 11.71
N ALA A 318 2.12 27.58 10.99
CA ALA A 318 3.58 27.60 10.83
C ALA A 318 4.06 28.87 10.11
N TYR A 319 3.36 29.33 9.06
CA TYR A 319 3.64 30.60 8.40
C TYR A 319 3.57 31.80 9.37
N LEU A 320 2.54 31.85 10.22
CA LEU A 320 2.39 32.91 11.22
C LEU A 320 3.53 32.89 12.25
N GLU A 321 3.94 31.71 12.73
CA GLU A 321 5.09 31.57 13.64
C GLU A 321 6.39 32.07 12.97
N HIS A 322 6.65 31.67 11.72
CA HIS A 322 7.83 32.11 10.97
C HIS A 322 7.81 33.62 10.69
N HIS A 323 6.65 34.20 10.36
CA HIS A 323 6.50 35.64 10.16
C HIS A 323 6.78 36.44 11.45
N GLU A 324 6.33 35.96 12.62
CA GLU A 324 6.62 36.59 13.92
C GLU A 324 8.12 36.47 14.27
N VAL A 325 8.72 35.28 14.09
CA VAL A 325 10.14 35.02 14.37
C VAL A 325 11.06 35.84 13.46
N ALA A 326 10.75 35.93 12.17
CA ALA A 326 11.53 36.68 11.18
C ALA A 326 11.39 38.21 11.31
N ARG A 327 10.38 38.70 12.06
CA ARG A 327 10.08 40.13 12.26
C ARG A 327 9.92 40.91 10.95
N VAL A 328 9.29 40.29 9.97
CA VAL A 328 9.04 40.93 8.66
C VAL A 328 8.15 42.16 8.86
N SER A 329 8.48 43.24 8.13
CA SER A 329 7.80 44.53 8.27
C SER A 329 6.53 44.57 7.43
N GLY A 330 5.43 44.09 8.01
CA GLY A 330 4.10 44.09 7.38
C GLY A 330 3.02 43.55 8.30
N ALA A 331 1.77 43.57 7.83
CA ALA A 331 0.77 42.63 8.32
C ALA A 331 1.05 41.27 7.67
N PRO A 332 0.83 40.13 8.38
CA PRO A 332 0.88 38.83 7.75
C PRO A 332 -0.18 38.71 6.65
N LEU A 333 -0.01 37.74 5.75
CA LEU A 333 -1.05 37.32 4.81
C LEU A 333 -2.30 36.87 5.58
N THR A 334 -3.47 36.98 4.94
CA THR A 334 -4.68 36.28 5.40
C THR A 334 -4.59 34.80 5.05
N HIS A 335 -5.41 33.95 5.68
CA HIS A 335 -5.50 32.52 5.37
C HIS A 335 -5.79 32.27 3.87
N SER A 336 -6.69 33.06 3.28
CA SER A 336 -6.99 33.01 1.84
C SER A 336 -5.81 33.39 0.95
N ASP A 337 -5.07 34.44 1.31
CA ASP A 337 -4.00 34.98 0.48
C ASP A 337 -2.73 34.13 0.60
N TYR A 338 -2.53 33.45 1.73
CA TYR A 338 -1.51 32.43 1.91
C TYR A 338 -1.71 31.27 0.92
N HIS A 339 -2.86 30.58 0.99
CA HIS A 339 -3.14 29.44 0.11
C HIS A 339 -3.18 29.81 -1.38
N LEU A 340 -3.59 31.03 -1.74
CA LEU A 340 -3.54 31.49 -3.13
C LEU A 340 -2.11 31.60 -3.67
N LEU A 341 -1.17 32.04 -2.84
CA LEU A 341 0.24 32.17 -3.20
C LEU A 341 0.99 30.83 -3.11
N GLU A 342 0.57 29.94 -2.21
CA GLU A 342 1.02 28.55 -2.11
C GLU A 342 0.65 27.76 -3.37
N ALA A 343 -0.62 27.79 -3.80
CA ALA A 343 -1.07 27.17 -5.05
C ALA A 343 -0.39 27.76 -6.31
N GLU A 344 -0.04 29.06 -6.30
CA GLU A 344 0.78 29.66 -7.36
C GLU A 344 2.20 29.05 -7.39
N MET A 345 2.80 28.82 -6.21
CA MET A 345 4.12 28.23 -6.07
C MET A 345 4.13 26.75 -6.51
N GLU A 346 3.13 25.97 -6.10
CA GLU A 346 2.93 24.58 -6.56
C GLU A 346 2.77 24.52 -8.09
N THR A 347 1.99 25.43 -8.68
CA THR A 347 1.82 25.54 -10.13
C THR A 347 3.17 25.77 -10.84
N LEU A 348 4.04 26.62 -10.28
CA LEU A 348 5.37 26.86 -10.84
C LEU A 348 6.28 25.63 -10.70
N LEU A 349 6.21 24.90 -9.59
CA LEU A 349 6.98 23.67 -9.41
C LEU A 349 6.50 22.55 -10.34
N GLY A 350 5.19 22.40 -10.55
CA GLY A 350 4.62 21.47 -11.52
C GLY A 350 5.07 21.77 -12.96
N LEU A 351 5.12 23.06 -13.35
CA LEU A 351 5.68 23.46 -14.65
C LEU A 351 7.18 23.14 -14.78
N GLU A 352 7.96 23.30 -13.71
CA GLU A 352 9.38 22.91 -13.70
C GLU A 352 9.55 21.40 -13.86
N GLN A 353 8.68 20.60 -13.24
CA GLN A 353 8.65 19.14 -13.36
C GLN A 353 8.23 18.66 -14.75
N GLU A 354 7.20 19.28 -15.35
CA GLU A 354 6.69 18.90 -16.68
C GLU A 354 7.67 19.27 -17.81
N PHE A 355 8.27 20.46 -17.77
CA PHE A 355 9.10 20.98 -18.86
C PHE A 355 10.61 20.90 -18.60
N GLY A 356 11.03 20.56 -17.38
CA GLY A 356 12.43 20.43 -16.96
C GLY A 356 13.17 21.77 -16.76
N TYR A 357 12.49 22.90 -16.92
CA TYR A 357 13.01 24.24 -16.64
C TYR A 357 11.87 25.26 -16.51
N LEU A 358 12.13 26.38 -15.82
CA LEU A 358 11.27 27.56 -15.79
C LEU A 358 11.83 28.70 -16.64
N LEU A 359 10.96 29.57 -17.13
CA LEU A 359 11.38 30.86 -17.72
C LEU A 359 12.00 31.75 -16.62
N PRO A 360 12.92 32.69 -16.95
CA PRO A 360 13.58 33.52 -15.94
C PRO A 360 12.63 34.31 -15.03
N GLU A 361 11.48 34.75 -15.56
CA GLU A 361 10.44 35.45 -14.80
C GLU A 361 9.71 34.51 -13.83
N GLN A 362 9.46 33.26 -14.23
CA GLN A 362 8.87 32.21 -13.39
C GLN A 362 9.84 31.76 -12.28
N GLN A 363 11.13 31.62 -12.59
CA GLN A 363 12.14 31.26 -11.61
C GLN A 363 12.35 32.36 -10.56
N HIS A 364 12.30 33.63 -10.96
CA HIS A 364 12.29 34.75 -10.02
C HIS A 364 11.02 34.74 -9.16
N ARG A 365 9.85 34.50 -9.76
CA ARG A 365 8.57 34.43 -9.04
C ARG A 365 8.55 33.30 -8.01
N LEU A 366 9.10 32.13 -8.34
CA LEU A 366 9.24 30.99 -7.43
C LEU A 366 10.12 31.35 -6.22
N ALA A 367 11.25 32.02 -6.43
CA ALA A 367 12.11 32.48 -5.34
C ALA A 367 11.43 33.53 -4.45
N ASP A 368 10.69 34.48 -5.04
CA ASP A 368 9.92 35.50 -4.31
C ASP A 368 8.79 34.88 -3.45
N LEU A 369 8.14 33.83 -3.95
CA LEU A 369 7.10 33.09 -3.23
C LEU A 369 7.70 32.30 -2.07
N ALA A 370 8.81 31.59 -2.29
CA ALA A 370 9.55 30.86 -1.26
C ALA A 370 10.00 31.77 -0.10
N GLU A 371 10.61 32.93 -0.41
CA GLU A 371 11.02 33.91 0.61
C GLU A 371 9.82 34.50 1.37
N ARG A 372 8.70 34.74 0.67
CA ARG A 372 7.50 35.37 1.26
C ARG A 372 6.66 34.42 2.12
N LEU A 373 6.62 33.14 1.77
CA LEU A 373 5.84 32.10 2.47
C LEU A 373 6.67 31.34 3.50
N PHE A 374 8.00 31.51 3.50
CA PHE A 374 8.97 30.74 4.32
C PHE A 374 8.99 29.23 4.01
N ILE A 375 8.57 28.85 2.81
CA ILE A 375 8.53 27.44 2.35
C ILE A 375 9.78 27.16 1.52
N ASP A 376 10.40 26.00 1.75
CA ASP A 376 11.49 25.50 0.91
C ASP A 376 10.90 24.87 -0.37
N PRO A 377 11.21 25.36 -1.59
CA PRO A 377 10.72 24.73 -2.82
C PRO A 377 11.12 23.25 -2.94
N ASP A 378 12.22 22.83 -2.31
CA ASP A 378 12.64 21.43 -2.27
C ASP A 378 11.78 20.54 -1.36
N SER A 379 10.97 21.09 -0.45
CA SER A 379 9.99 20.28 0.31
C SER A 379 8.79 19.92 -0.55
N LEU A 380 8.22 20.89 -1.28
CA LEU A 380 7.03 20.69 -2.13
C LEU A 380 7.32 19.84 -3.38
N ARG A 381 8.57 19.85 -3.88
CA ARG A 381 9.04 18.91 -4.93
C ARG A 381 8.91 17.43 -4.52
N GLY A 382 8.73 17.13 -3.23
CA GLY A 382 8.46 15.78 -2.74
C GLY A 382 6.98 15.38 -2.70
N ASP A 383 6.06 16.36 -2.65
CA ASP A 383 4.62 16.11 -2.50
C ASP A 383 3.88 16.10 -3.85
N LEU A 384 4.40 16.76 -4.88
CA LEU A 384 3.84 16.79 -6.25
C LEU A 384 3.80 15.42 -6.97
N ASP A 385 4.49 14.39 -6.45
CA ASP A 385 4.41 13.01 -6.95
C ASP A 385 3.20 12.23 -6.38
N LEU A 386 2.35 12.86 -5.56
CA LEU A 386 1.12 12.28 -5.02
C LEU A 386 -0.12 12.93 -5.65
N PRO A 387 -1.05 12.17 -6.29
CA PRO A 387 -2.29 12.74 -6.75
C PRO A 387 -3.16 13.17 -5.56
N ASP A 388 -3.65 14.42 -5.60
CA ASP A 388 -4.51 15.03 -4.59
C ASP A 388 -5.53 14.04 -4.02
N ARG A 389 -5.28 13.59 -2.79
CA ARG A 389 -6.31 12.92 -2.01
C ARG A 389 -7.09 14.02 -1.29
N PRO A 390 -8.38 14.24 -1.61
CA PRO A 390 -9.20 15.11 -0.78
C PRO A 390 -9.22 14.54 0.64
N ASP A 391 -9.41 15.40 1.64
CA ASP A 391 -9.42 15.04 3.05
C ASP A 391 -10.37 13.86 3.32
N LEU A 392 -9.78 12.67 3.49
CA LEU A 392 -10.48 11.42 3.74
C LEU A 392 -10.22 11.02 5.19
N ASP A 393 -11.31 10.97 5.96
CA ASP A 393 -11.37 10.61 7.39
C ASP A 393 -10.28 9.61 7.79
N GLU A 394 -9.50 9.96 8.82
CA GLU A 394 -8.37 9.16 9.32
C GLU A 394 -8.71 7.66 9.39
N PRO A 395 -8.00 6.80 8.65
CA PRO A 395 -8.14 5.37 8.85
C PRO A 395 -7.60 5.03 10.26
N PRO A 396 -8.39 4.44 11.17
CA PRO A 396 -8.13 4.46 12.62
C PRO A 396 -7.03 3.48 13.09
N TYR A 397 -6.11 3.12 12.20
CA TYR A 397 -5.06 2.09 12.41
C TYR A 397 -3.62 2.63 12.27
N TRP A 398 -3.45 3.95 12.17
CA TRP A 398 -2.15 4.63 12.05
C TRP A 398 -1.65 5.31 13.34
N GLN A 399 -2.42 5.21 14.44
CA GLN A 399 -2.05 5.75 15.75
C GLN A 399 -1.39 4.65 16.62
N ASN A 400 -0.31 4.98 17.33
CA ASN A 400 0.49 4.07 18.18
C ASN A 400 -0.23 3.63 19.47
#